data_AF-A0A5C9A8H6-F1
#
_entry.id   AF-A0A5C9A8H6-F1
#
_cell.length_a   1.000
_cell.length_b   1.000
_cell.length_c   1.000
_cell.angle_alpha   90.00
_cell.angle_beta   90.00
_cell.angle_gamma   90.00
#
_symmetry.space_group_name_H-M   'P 1'
#
loop_
_entity.id
_entity.type
_entity.pdbx_description
1 polymer ?
#
loop_
_entity_poly.entity_id
_entity_poly.type
_entity_poly.pdbx_seq_one_letter_code
_entity_poly.pdbx_strand_id
1 'polypeptide(L)' 'ISESVLQDVAPRSSWRASKEFRLHLIQTMTKKVISEAVAAAGGKLQ' A
#
# COMPACT_ATOMS: atom_id res chain seq x y z
N ILE A 1 1.96 -0.93 -9.81
CA ILE A 1 1.01 -1.77 -9.02
C ILE A 1 0.71 -1.11 -7.67
N SER A 2 1.68 -0.54 -6.97
CA SER A 2 1.40 0.21 -5.74
C SER A 2 0.59 1.50 -5.94
N GLU A 3 0.76 2.21 -7.05
CA GLU A 3 0.03 3.46 -7.32
C GLU A 3 -1.42 3.22 -7.77
N SER A 4 -1.75 2.05 -8.34
CA SER A 4 -3.13 1.77 -8.79
C SER A 4 -4.10 1.68 -7.63
N VAL A 5 -3.66 1.20 -6.46
CA VAL A 5 -4.48 1.13 -5.24
C VAL A 5 -5.02 2.50 -4.80
N LEU A 6 -4.37 3.59 -5.22
CA LEU A 6 -4.82 4.94 -4.88
C LEU A 6 -6.12 5.34 -5.59
N GLN A 7 -6.45 4.69 -6.71
CA GLN A 7 -7.71 4.91 -7.41
C GLN A 7 -8.89 4.20 -6.72
N ASP A 8 -8.60 3.19 -5.90
CA ASP A 8 -9.62 2.37 -5.23
C ASP A 8 -9.97 2.88 -3.83
N VAL A 9 -9.21 3.84 -3.28
CA VAL A 9 -9.34 4.31 -1.89
C VAL A 9 -9.55 5.81 -1.78
N ALA A 10 -10.45 6.23 -0.89
CA ALA A 10 -10.71 7.63 -0.60
C ALA A 10 -10.66 7.91 0.93
N PRO A 11 -9.47 7.81 1.56
CA PRO A 11 -9.34 8.09 2.98
C PRO A 11 -9.56 9.57 3.32
N ARG A 12 -10.16 9.84 4.47
CA ARG A 12 -10.34 11.21 5.01
C ARG A 12 -9.19 11.61 5.95
N SER A 13 -8.96 12.91 6.05
CA SER A 13 -8.20 13.50 7.16
C SER A 13 -9.01 13.44 8.46
N SER A 14 -8.33 13.21 9.58
CA SER A 14 -8.91 13.09 10.92
C SER A 14 -7.86 13.39 11.99
N TRP A 15 -8.28 13.50 13.25
CA TRP A 15 -7.36 13.68 14.38
C TRP A 15 -6.25 12.61 14.47
N ARG A 16 -6.50 11.39 13.96
CA ARG A 16 -5.52 10.29 14.00
C ARG A 16 -4.44 10.38 12.92
N ALA A 17 -4.75 10.99 11.77
CA ALA A 17 -3.86 11.08 10.62
C ALA A 17 -4.47 11.92 9.50
N SER A 18 -3.61 12.60 8.74
CA SER A 18 -3.97 13.26 7.49
C SER A 18 -4.25 12.25 6.37
N LYS A 19 -4.96 12.69 5.34
CA LYS A 19 -5.23 11.91 4.14
C LYS A 19 -3.93 11.50 3.44
N GLU A 20 -2.96 12.41 3.34
CA GLU A 20 -1.68 12.23 2.66
C GLU A 20 -0.87 11.12 3.33
N PHE A 21 -0.81 11.14 4.67
CA PHE A 21 -0.14 10.09 5.44
C PHE A 21 -0.81 8.73 5.24
N ARG A 22 -2.15 8.69 5.21
CA ARG A 22 -2.90 7.45 4.95
C ARG A 22 -2.62 6.91 3.56
N LEU A 23 -2.62 7.76 2.52
CA LEU A 23 -2.31 7.34 1.15
C LEU A 23 -0.89 6.78 1.06
N HIS A 24 0.08 7.47 1.66
CA HIS A 24 1.46 7.01 1.71
C HIS A 24 1.58 5.65 2.42
N LEU A 25 0.93 5.49 3.58
CA LEU A 25 0.94 4.23 4.32
C LEU A 25 0.33 3.09 3.51
N ILE A 26 -0.81 3.32 2.85
CA ILE A 26 -1.47 2.32 2.00
C ILE A 26 -0.52 1.87 0.87
N GLN A 27 0.15 2.80 0.19
CA GLN A 27 1.12 2.44 -0.86
C GLN A 27 2.28 1.61 -0.31
N THR A 28 2.86 2.01 0.83
CA THR A 28 3.99 1.31 1.45
C THR A 28 3.61 -0.09 1.89
N MET A 29 2.45 -0.24 2.54
CA MET A 29 1.94 -1.55 2.96
C MET A 29 1.58 -2.44 1.77
N THR A 30 1.03 -1.86 0.70
CA THR A 30 0.75 -2.60 -0.54
C THR A 30 2.03 -3.16 -1.15
N LYS A 31 3.10 -2.36 -1.24
CA LYS A 31 4.42 -2.84 -1.70
C LYS A 31 4.92 -4.00 -0.84
N LYS A 32 4.86 -3.87 0.49
CA LYS A 32 5.29 -4.91 1.43
C LYS A 32 4.50 -6.21 1.25
N VAL A 33 3.17 -6.13 1.21
CA VAL A 33 2.30 -7.31 1.08
C VAL A 33 2.53 -8.03 -0.24
N ILE A 34 2.68 -7.30 -1.36
CA ILE A 34 3.02 -7.92 -2.64
C ILE A 34 4.36 -8.64 -2.55
N SER A 35 5.36 -8.02 -1.93
CA SER A 35 6.67 -8.65 -1.76
C SER A 35 6.64 -9.92 -0.93
N GLU A 36 5.92 -9.90 0.18
CA GLU A 36 5.75 -11.06 1.03
C GLU A 36 4.95 -12.16 0.33
N ALA A 37 3.90 -11.80 -0.43
CA ALA A 37 3.09 -12.74 -1.19
C ALA A 37 3.91 -13.43 -2.30
N VAL A 38 4.74 -12.67 -3.04
CA VAL A 38 5.62 -13.25 -4.08
C VAL A 38 6.65 -14.18 -3.44
N ALA A 39 7.27 -13.76 -2.34
CA ALA A 39 8.23 -14.60 -1.62
C ALA A 39 7.59 -15.89 -1.09
N ALA A 40 6.38 -15.81 -0.52
CA ALA A 40 5.63 -16.96 -0.04
C ALA A 40 5.22 -17.92 -1.17
N ALA A 41 4.97 -17.40 -2.38
CA ALA A 41 4.71 -18.19 -3.58
C ALA A 41 5.99 -18.82 -4.19
N GLY A 42 7.16 -18.64 -3.57
CA GLY A 42 8.44 -19.14 -4.07
C GLY A 42 9.07 -18.27 -5.17
N GLY A 43 8.48 -17.11 -5.47
CA GLY A 43 9.00 -16.15 -6.43
C GLY A 43 10.04 -15.21 -5.81
N LYS A 44 10.84 -14.57 -6.67
CA LYS A 44 11.71 -13.46 -6.28
C LYS A 44 11.25 -12.20 -7.02
N LEU A 45 10.97 -11.13 -6.29
CA LEU A 45 10.86 -9.82 -6.91
C LEU A 45 12.26 -9.34 -7.27
N GLN A 46 12.46 -9.00 -8.55
CA GLN A 46 13.65 -8.30 -9.03
C GLN A 46 13.58 -6.82 -8.72
#